data_AF-T1J897-F1
#
_entry.id   AF-T1J897-F1
#
_cell.length_a   1.000
_cell.length_b   1.000
_cell.length_c   1.000
_cell.angle_alpha   90.00
_cell.angle_beta   90.00
_cell.angle_gamma   90.00
#
_symmetry.space_group_name_H-M   'P 1'
#
loop_
_entity.id
_entity.type
_entity.pdbx_description
1 polymer ?
#
loop_
_entity_poly.entity_id
_entity_poly.type
_entity_poly.pdbx_seq_one_letter_code
_entity_poly.pdbx_strand_id
1 'polypeptide(L)'
;MAAAKPKEEEEEEEECVPRSDCPVDKEDLGRQTWTFLHTMAAYFPDKPTECEQESMEKFMQLFARFYPCSQCTEDLKAEIKKNPPDVTNGCEFAQWMCRLHNSVNRKMGKAEYDCRIIDERWRDGWRDGSCDAC
;
A
#
# COMPACT_ATOMS: atom_id res chain seq x y z
N MET A 1 -54.27 -18.86 31.29
CA MET A 1 -54.07 -17.55 30.64
C MET A 1 -52.58 -17.30 30.63
N ALA A 2 -51.89 -17.63 29.53
CA ALA A 2 -50.46 -17.40 29.39
C ALA A 2 -50.28 -16.04 28.70
N ALA A 3 -49.66 -15.09 29.40
CA ALA A 3 -49.24 -13.83 28.81
C ALA A 3 -47.92 -14.06 28.06
N ALA A 4 -47.93 -13.83 26.75
CA ALA A 4 -46.71 -13.82 25.96
C ALA A 4 -45.92 -12.54 26.28
N LYS A 5 -44.63 -12.70 26.61
CA LYS A 5 -43.69 -11.58 26.75
C LYS A 5 -43.34 -11.01 25.36
N PRO A 6 -43.14 -9.69 25.22
CA PRO A 6 -42.70 -9.11 23.97
C PRO A 6 -41.25 -9.53 23.68
N LYS A 7 -40.95 -9.77 22.40
CA LYS A 7 -39.59 -9.97 21.90
C LYS A 7 -38.85 -8.64 21.94
N GLU A 8 -37.65 -8.65 22.51
CA GLU A 8 -36.68 -7.57 22.37
C GLU A 8 -36.22 -7.53 20.90
N GLU A 9 -36.28 -6.35 20.29
CA GLU A 9 -35.75 -6.09 18.95
C GLU A 9 -34.23 -5.89 19.09
N GLU A 10 -33.45 -6.74 18.43
CA GLU A 10 -32.00 -6.58 18.32
C GLU A 10 -31.72 -5.37 17.41
N GLU A 11 -31.10 -4.33 17.96
CA GLU A 11 -30.57 -3.21 17.18
C GLU A 11 -29.40 -3.73 16.32
N GLU A 12 -29.61 -3.90 15.01
CA GLU A 12 -28.53 -4.10 14.06
C GLU A 12 -27.68 -2.81 14.02
N GLU A 13 -26.41 -2.90 14.43
CA GLU A 13 -25.44 -1.81 14.24
C GLU A 13 -25.32 -1.54 12.73
N GLU A 14 -25.88 -0.41 12.28
CA GLU A 14 -25.79 0.03 10.90
C GLU A 14 -24.32 0.36 10.58
N GLU A 15 -23.65 -0.54 9.85
CA GLU A 15 -22.26 -0.35 9.42
C GLU A 15 -22.20 0.89 8.52
N CYS A 16 -21.55 1.96 8.98
CA CYS A 16 -21.47 3.21 8.25
C CYS A 16 -20.54 3.08 7.04
N VAL A 17 -21.03 2.53 5.94
CA VAL A 17 -20.26 2.44 4.69
C VAL A 17 -20.03 3.86 4.16
N PRO A 18 -18.77 4.33 4.08
CA PRO A 18 -18.46 5.66 3.57
C PRO A 18 -18.92 5.76 2.12
N ARG A 19 -19.59 6.87 1.77
CA ARG A 19 -19.97 7.09 0.37
C ARG A 19 -18.72 7.24 -0.50
N SER A 20 -18.75 6.67 -1.70
CA SER A 20 -17.63 6.68 -2.65
C SER A 20 -17.28 8.07 -3.20
N ASP A 21 -18.15 9.08 -3.01
CA ASP A 21 -17.93 10.46 -3.42
C ASP A 21 -17.41 11.38 -2.28
N CYS A 22 -17.10 10.81 -1.12
CA CYS A 22 -16.47 11.55 -0.02
C CYS A 22 -14.93 11.62 -0.16
N PRO A 23 -14.27 12.64 0.42
CA PRO A 23 -12.83 12.65 0.56
C PRO A 23 -12.34 11.40 1.32
N VAL A 24 -11.29 10.77 0.79
CA VAL A 24 -10.71 9.56 1.38
C VAL A 24 -10.09 9.85 2.75
N ASP A 25 -10.23 8.90 3.66
CA ASP A 25 -9.53 8.95 4.94
C ASP A 25 -8.04 8.58 4.79
N LYS A 26 -7.32 8.61 5.92
CA LYS A 26 -5.89 8.27 5.96
C LYS A 26 -5.61 6.85 5.49
N GLU A 27 -6.49 5.91 5.78
CA GLU A 27 -6.27 4.50 5.49
C GLU A 27 -6.56 4.19 4.03
N ASP A 28 -7.67 4.70 3.48
CA ASP A 28 -8.02 4.57 2.07
C ASP A 28 -6.99 5.27 1.18
N LEU A 29 -6.55 6.47 1.56
CA LEU A 29 -5.44 7.13 0.87
C LEU A 29 -4.20 6.24 0.88
N GLY A 30 -3.87 5.63 2.02
CA GLY A 30 -2.74 4.71 2.15
C GLY A 30 -2.87 3.48 1.26
N ARG A 31 -4.04 2.82 1.25
CA ARG A 31 -4.33 1.64 0.41
C ARG A 31 -4.16 1.95 -1.09
N GLN A 32 -4.71 3.07 -1.54
CA GLN A 32 -4.62 3.51 -2.94
C GLN A 32 -3.19 3.91 -3.32
N THR A 33 -2.50 4.60 -2.41
CA THR A 33 -1.11 5.01 -2.58
C THR A 33 -0.17 3.81 -2.72
N TRP A 34 -0.30 2.81 -1.83
CA TRP A 34 0.51 1.60 -1.91
C TRP A 34 0.23 0.83 -3.20
N THR A 35 -1.03 0.77 -3.64
CA THR A 35 -1.37 0.18 -4.94
C THR A 35 -0.61 0.88 -6.06
N PHE A 36 -0.67 2.21 -6.12
CA PHE A 36 0.06 2.99 -7.12
C PHE A 36 1.58 2.77 -7.06
N LEU A 37 2.19 2.85 -5.87
CA LEU A 37 3.64 2.75 -5.71
C LEU A 37 4.18 1.35 -6.02
N HIS A 38 3.49 0.30 -5.57
CA HIS A 38 3.89 -1.08 -5.87
C HIS A 38 3.71 -1.41 -7.35
N THR A 39 2.61 -1.00 -7.99
CA THR A 39 2.46 -1.16 -9.44
C THR A 39 3.55 -0.39 -10.19
N MET A 40 3.84 0.86 -9.81
CA MET A 40 4.93 1.63 -10.42
C MET A 40 6.28 0.92 -10.29
N ALA A 41 6.58 0.34 -9.12
CA ALA A 41 7.82 -0.39 -8.90
C ALA A 41 7.89 -1.70 -9.69
N ALA A 42 6.77 -2.42 -9.81
CA ALA A 42 6.69 -3.68 -10.54
C ALA A 42 6.91 -3.53 -12.06
N TYR A 43 6.67 -2.33 -12.60
CA TYR A 43 6.91 -1.98 -14.00
C TYR A 43 8.15 -1.10 -14.21
N PHE A 44 8.97 -0.88 -13.17
CA PHE A 44 10.24 -0.19 -13.34
C PHE A 44 11.22 -1.05 -14.18
N PRO A 45 12.02 -0.47 -15.09
CA PRO A 45 12.81 -1.26 -16.03
C PRO A 45 13.84 -2.18 -15.35
N ASP A 46 14.04 -3.38 -15.91
CA ASP A 46 15.12 -4.28 -15.48
C ASP A 46 16.53 -3.70 -15.75
N LYS A 47 16.63 -2.80 -16.74
CA LYS A 47 17.87 -2.13 -17.14
C LYS A 47 17.61 -0.62 -17.31
N PRO A 48 17.42 0.11 -16.21
CA PRO A 48 17.12 1.53 -16.28
C PRO A 48 18.36 2.33 -16.70
N THR A 49 18.16 3.36 -17.52
CA THR A 49 19.16 4.38 -17.81
C THR A 49 19.49 5.18 -16.56
N GLU A 50 20.66 5.84 -16.53
CA GLU A 50 21.04 6.72 -15.41
C GLU A 50 19.97 7.80 -15.15
N CYS A 51 19.40 8.36 -16.21
CA CYS A 51 18.32 9.35 -16.11
C CYS A 51 17.05 8.79 -15.45
N GLU A 52 16.68 7.54 -15.75
CA GLU A 52 15.52 6.88 -15.12
C GLU A 52 15.77 6.59 -13.64
N GLN A 53 16.99 6.19 -13.28
CA GLN A 53 17.39 5.97 -11.89
C GLN A 53 17.31 7.28 -11.09
N GLU A 54 17.95 8.35 -11.57
CA GLU A 54 17.89 9.68 -10.93
C GLU A 54 16.47 10.20 -10.82
N SER A 55 15.65 10.00 -11.87
CA SER A 55 14.25 10.42 -11.88
C SER A 55 13.43 9.68 -10.84
N MET A 56 13.64 8.37 -10.66
CA MET A 56 12.91 7.56 -9.69
C MET A 56 13.31 7.89 -8.25
N GLU A 57 14.61 8.09 -7.98
CA GLU A 57 15.07 8.57 -6.67
C GLU A 57 14.44 9.92 -6.31
N LYS A 58 14.46 10.86 -7.26
CA LYS A 58 13.86 12.19 -7.09
C LYS A 58 12.35 12.11 -6.93
N PHE A 59 11.69 11.22 -7.68
CA PHE A 59 10.27 10.96 -7.53
C PHE A 59 9.94 10.56 -6.09
N MET A 60 10.65 9.59 -5.51
CA MET A 60 10.40 9.14 -4.12
C MET A 60 10.65 10.24 -3.09
N GLN A 61 11.68 11.07 -3.28
CA GLN A 61 11.95 12.23 -2.41
C GLN A 61 10.82 13.27 -2.48
N LEU A 62 10.34 13.58 -3.69
CA LEU A 62 9.23 14.51 -3.89
C LEU A 62 7.92 13.94 -3.37
N PHE A 63 7.65 12.67 -3.61
CA PHE A 63 6.50 11.95 -3.09
C PHE A 63 6.44 12.06 -1.57
N ALA A 64 7.54 11.76 -0.86
CA ALA A 64 7.63 11.89 0.58
C ALA A 64 7.47 13.34 1.10
N ARG A 65 7.76 14.34 0.27
CA ARG A 65 7.54 15.75 0.62
C ARG A 65 6.08 16.16 0.52
N PHE A 66 5.35 15.60 -0.45
CA PHE A 66 3.99 16.04 -0.80
C PHE A 66 2.89 15.09 -0.32
N TYR A 67 3.23 13.94 0.27
CA TYR A 67 2.23 13.00 0.76
C TYR A 67 1.33 13.65 1.83
N PRO A 68 0.00 13.73 1.64
CA PRO A 68 -0.89 14.64 2.38
C PRO A 68 -1.35 14.05 3.73
N CYS A 69 -0.41 13.48 4.48
CA CYS A 69 -0.58 13.06 5.87
C CYS A 69 0.67 13.50 6.63
N SER A 70 0.56 14.48 7.53
CA SER A 70 1.71 15.12 8.20
C SER A 70 2.63 14.11 8.88
N GLN A 71 2.08 13.26 9.75
CA GLN A 71 2.86 12.22 10.45
C GLN A 71 3.46 11.20 9.47
N CYS A 72 2.68 10.76 8.48
CA CYS A 72 3.13 9.77 7.49
C CYS A 72 4.30 10.32 6.66
N THR A 73 4.24 11.60 6.27
CA THR A 73 5.26 12.29 5.50
C THR A 73 6.59 12.36 6.26
N GLU A 74 6.56 12.73 7.54
CA GLU A 74 7.80 12.82 8.33
C GLU A 74 8.43 11.44 8.56
N ASP A 75 7.59 10.42 8.80
CA ASP A 75 8.04 9.03 8.90
C ASP A 75 8.67 8.54 7.60
N LEU A 76 8.02 8.80 6.45
CA LEU A 76 8.50 8.39 5.14
C LEU A 76 9.82 9.08 4.76
N LYS A 77 9.95 10.39 5.04
CA LYS A 77 11.20 11.13 4.85
C LYS A 77 12.34 10.54 5.68
N ALA A 78 12.07 10.22 6.95
CA ALA A 78 13.07 9.62 7.83
C ALA A 78 13.51 8.23 7.34
N GLU A 79 12.55 7.42 6.89
CA GLU A 79 12.83 6.08 6.37
C GLU A 79 13.61 6.13 5.06
N ILE A 80 13.24 7.00 4.11
CA ILE A 80 13.99 7.20 2.84
C ILE A 80 15.41 7.70 3.12
N LYS A 81 15.60 8.59 4.11
CA LYS A 81 16.94 9.05 4.48
C LYS A 81 17.81 7.92 5.04
N LYS A 82 17.21 7.00 5.80
CA LYS A 82 17.91 5.87 6.42
C LYS A 82 18.18 4.74 5.42
N ASN A 83 17.20 4.46 4.57
CA ASN A 83 17.16 3.36 3.61
C ASN A 83 16.77 3.94 2.24
N PRO A 84 17.71 4.58 1.51
CA PRO A 84 17.40 5.21 0.22
C PRO A 84 16.85 4.20 -0.80
N PRO A 85 16.04 4.65 -1.78
CA PRO A 85 15.54 3.80 -2.87
C PRO A 85 16.67 3.09 -3.59
N ASP A 86 16.55 1.78 -3.74
CA ASP A 86 17.42 1.02 -4.64
C ASP A 86 16.78 1.01 -6.02
N VAL A 87 17.30 1.83 -6.91
CA VAL A 87 16.79 1.99 -8.29
C VAL A 87 17.71 1.32 -9.31
N THR A 88 18.61 0.43 -8.87
CA THR A 88 19.58 -0.20 -9.78
C THR A 88 18.91 -1.01 -10.89
N ASN A 89 17.75 -1.60 -10.61
CA ASN A 89 16.88 -2.30 -11.56
C ASN A 89 15.47 -2.51 -10.97
N GLY A 90 14.54 -2.99 -11.81
CA GLY A 90 13.16 -3.33 -11.45
C GLY A 90 13.03 -4.22 -10.22
N CYS A 91 13.81 -5.31 -10.15
CA CYS A 91 13.77 -6.26 -9.02
C CYS A 91 14.17 -5.58 -7.71
N GLU A 92 15.29 -4.87 -7.68
CA GLU A 92 15.75 -4.20 -6.45
C GLU A 92 14.81 -3.09 -6.00
N PHE A 93 14.22 -2.36 -6.94
CA PHE A 93 13.25 -1.31 -6.62
C PHE A 93 11.93 -1.87 -6.07
N ALA A 94 11.40 -2.94 -6.66
CA ALA A 94 10.23 -3.65 -6.14
C ALA A 94 10.49 -4.24 -4.73
N GLN A 95 11.67 -4.84 -4.53
CA GLN A 95 12.06 -5.35 -3.22
C GLN A 95 12.23 -4.24 -2.18
N TRP A 96 12.84 -3.11 -2.56
CA TRP A 96 12.96 -1.93 -1.71
C TRP A 96 11.57 -1.39 -1.32
N MET A 97 10.65 -1.27 -2.27
CA MET A 97 9.28 -0.82 -2.02
C MET A 97 8.54 -1.74 -1.03
N CYS A 98 8.73 -3.06 -1.16
CA CYS A 98 8.18 -4.03 -0.20
C CYS A 98 8.78 -3.86 1.20
N ARG A 99 10.10 -3.72 1.32
CA ARG A 99 10.79 -3.49 2.60
C ARG A 99 10.34 -2.18 3.27
N LEU A 100 10.16 -1.13 2.48
CA LEU A 100 9.60 0.15 2.94
C LEU A 100 8.16 -0.04 3.46
N HIS A 101 7.29 -0.72 2.72
CA HIS A 101 5.92 -0.98 3.17
C HIS A 101 5.90 -1.82 4.46
N ASN A 102 6.79 -2.81 4.58
CA ASN A 102 6.92 -3.62 5.80
C ASN A 102 7.45 -2.84 7.00
N SER A 103 8.26 -1.78 6.81
CA SER A 103 8.66 -0.91 7.92
C SER A 103 7.46 -0.16 8.49
N VAL A 104 6.54 0.28 7.63
CA VAL A 104 5.27 0.90 8.03
C VAL A 104 4.34 -0.13 8.70
N ASN A 105 4.25 -1.36 8.15
CA ASN A 105 3.47 -2.43 8.77
C ASN A 105 3.93 -2.73 10.19
N ARG A 106 5.24 -2.92 10.40
CA ARG A 106 5.82 -3.11 11.75
C ARG A 106 5.48 -1.96 12.69
N LYS A 107 5.62 -0.71 12.22
CA LYS A 107 5.31 0.48 13.02
C LYS A 107 3.83 0.51 13.46
N MET A 108 2.95 0.01 12.60
CA MET A 108 1.51 -0.08 12.87
C MET A 108 1.08 -1.37 13.58
N GLY A 109 2.01 -2.27 13.92
CA GLY A 109 1.70 -3.57 14.51
C GLY A 109 0.99 -4.54 13.56
N LYS A 110 1.12 -4.34 12.24
CA LYS A 110 0.60 -5.24 11.20
C LYS A 110 1.62 -6.33 10.87
N ALA A 111 1.13 -7.47 10.39
CA ALA A 111 1.98 -8.53 9.89
C ALA A 111 2.83 -8.06 8.70
N GLU A 112 4.03 -8.60 8.57
CA GLU A 112 4.87 -8.35 7.41
C GLU A 112 4.36 -9.12 6.20
N TYR A 113 4.50 -8.50 5.02
CA TYR A 113 4.22 -9.12 3.75
C TYR A 113 5.45 -9.87 3.23
N ASP A 114 5.25 -11.03 2.61
CA ASP A 114 6.35 -11.78 2.01
C ASP A 114 6.79 -11.14 0.68
N CYS A 115 7.95 -10.49 0.68
CA CYS A 115 8.46 -9.81 -0.51
C CYS A 115 8.86 -10.77 -1.65
N ARG A 116 8.94 -12.09 -1.40
CA ARG A 116 9.28 -13.09 -2.43
C ARG A 116 8.17 -13.28 -3.48
N ILE A 117 6.95 -12.87 -3.16
CA ILE A 117 5.75 -13.02 -3.99
C ILE A 117 5.22 -11.66 -4.49
N ILE A 118 6.05 -10.62 -4.45
CA ILE A 118 5.62 -9.24 -4.76
C ILE A 118 5.16 -9.08 -6.21
N ASP A 119 5.80 -9.80 -7.14
CA ASP A 119 5.44 -9.77 -8.56
C ASP A 119 4.08 -10.43 -8.82
N GLU A 120 3.77 -11.54 -8.13
CA GLU A 120 2.45 -12.19 -8.21
C GLU A 120 1.35 -11.23 -7.77
N ARG A 121 1.61 -10.43 -6.74
CA ARG A 121 0.61 -9.50 -6.20
C ARG A 121 0.41 -8.27 -7.08
N TRP A 122 1.47 -7.73 -7.69
CA TRP A 122 1.41 -6.39 -8.30
C TRP A 122 1.64 -6.35 -9.82
N ARG A 123 2.01 -7.47 -10.44
CA ARG A 123 2.24 -7.56 -11.89
C ARG A 123 1.59 -8.76 -12.54
N ASP A 124 1.91 -9.97 -12.06
CA ASP A 124 1.70 -11.20 -12.83
C ASP A 124 0.38 -11.91 -12.50
N GLY A 125 -0.16 -11.69 -11.29
CA GLY A 125 -1.24 -12.51 -10.74
C GLY A 125 -0.72 -13.74 -9.98
N TRP A 126 -1.59 -14.37 -9.19
CA TRP A 126 -1.24 -15.53 -8.38
C TRP A 126 -0.96 -16.77 -9.24
N ARG A 127 0.05 -17.56 -8.86
CA ARG A 127 0.44 -18.79 -9.60
C ARG A 127 -0.64 -19.86 -9.68
N ASP A 128 -1.64 -19.82 -8.79
CA ASP A 128 -2.77 -20.75 -8.81
C ASP A 128 -3.84 -20.38 -9.85
N GLY A 129 -3.64 -19.29 -10.59
CA GLY A 129 -4.57 -18.80 -11.61
C GLY A 129 -5.81 -18.13 -11.03
N SER A 130 -5.85 -17.83 -9.73
CA SER A 130 -7.04 -17.21 -9.11
C SER A 130 -7.32 -15.78 -9.60
N CYS A 131 -6.35 -15.17 -10.31
CA CYS A 131 -6.48 -13.87 -10.95
C CYS A 131 -6.80 -13.95 -12.45
N ASP A 132 -6.79 -15.15 -13.03
CA ASP A 132 -7.16 -15.33 -14.43
C ASP A 132 -8.66 -15.06 -14.58
N ALA A 133 -9.03 -14.30 -15.61
CA ALA A 133 -10.43 -14.00 -15.88
C ALA A 133 -11.22 -15.31 -16.07
N CYS A 134 -12.40 -15.38 -15.45
CA CYS A 134 -13.37 -16.45 -15.69
C CYS A 134 -13.70 -16.60 -17.19
#